data_AF-A0A5C3FA85-F1
#
_entry.id   AF-A0A5C3FA85-F1
#
_cell.length_a   1.000
_cell.length_b   1.000
_cell.length_c   1.000
_cell.angle_alpha   90.00
_cell.angle_beta   90.00
_cell.angle_gamma   90.00
#
_symmetry.space_group_name_H-M   'P 1'
#
loop_
_entity.id
_entity.type
_entity.pdbx_description
1 polymer ?
#
loop_
_entity_poly.entity_id
_entity_poly.type
_entity_poly.pdbx_seq_one_letter_code
_entity_poly.pdbx_strand_id
1 'polypeptide(L)'
;MQLTVSHVVALAVSALSMGTSGIFAAPASQGSKGGIPYVNKHDTVPASQLSSAADPNTANKNVSSGYQPQSGGFTKSPTYATFSAFDQASIELATHQEYIELDLFNYGLAKFSDAEWDQYGIDAENRHLIRQMAQQEIGHATVLSNMLGKTAPKACTYKYDFQDVPGFIDFCQKLTKWGESGVYGFLNLLDNHAVGQILLQSITTEARQQFIFRQFEGLFPMPEWFETGIPQSWAWTLLQKWIVSCPDDNVPIAWEIYPELRIDNNPDAIAAGQAAGGASISNNVTALSYEGKEVLFSWDSPGKTEGPYKQKTVTHTSGYPKYAAFVSQYNVTYSPLYDIDSDKRTAKARQPGGQVLSVGPEIINSTSFIALTDSQTHYTPANLSLINQHVVAGPAVYQSG
;
A
#
# COMPACT_ATOMS: atom_id res chain seq x y z
N MET A 1 54.17 -0.76 42.19
CA MET A 1 54.98 0.26 41.49
C MET A 1 54.43 0.30 40.06
N GLN A 2 53.39 1.11 39.80
CA GLN A 2 53.47 2.44 39.14
C GLN A 2 54.10 2.31 37.73
N LEU A 3 53.49 2.75 36.62
CA LEU A 3 52.75 3.99 36.38
C LEU A 3 51.81 3.90 35.16
N THR A 4 50.75 4.70 35.25
CA THR A 4 49.88 5.24 34.19
C THR A 4 50.62 6.23 33.28
N VAL A 5 50.01 6.64 32.14
CA VAL A 5 49.84 8.06 31.70
C VAL A 5 49.16 8.15 30.31
N SER A 6 48.18 9.06 30.22
CA SER A 6 47.43 9.55 29.05
C SER A 6 48.18 10.63 28.25
N HIS A 7 47.63 11.01 27.07
CA HIS A 7 47.45 12.38 26.48
C HIS A 7 47.61 12.30 24.93
N VAL A 8 46.56 12.54 24.13
CA VAL A 8 45.99 13.82 23.65
C VAL A 8 46.99 14.66 22.84
N VAL A 9 46.73 14.79 21.53
CA VAL A 9 47.21 15.90 20.69
C VAL A 9 46.02 16.48 19.94
N ALA A 10 45.81 17.78 20.15
CA ALA A 10 44.83 18.64 19.51
C ALA A 10 45.29 19.04 18.10
N LEU A 11 44.34 19.26 17.19
CA LEU A 11 44.58 19.95 15.91
C LEU A 11 43.84 21.30 15.91
N ALA A 12 44.60 22.32 15.53
CA ALA A 12 44.30 23.73 15.65
C ALA A 12 43.34 24.26 14.57
N VAL A 13 42.62 25.31 14.97
CA VAL A 13 41.77 26.17 14.13
C VAL A 13 42.64 27.11 13.29
N SER A 14 42.24 27.35 12.05
CA SER A 14 42.55 28.60 11.35
C SER A 14 41.37 28.98 10.45
N ALA A 15 40.79 30.14 10.73
CA ALA A 15 39.75 30.78 9.95
C ALA A 15 40.38 31.61 8.83
N LEU A 16 39.84 31.52 7.61
CA LEU A 16 39.95 32.58 6.61
C LEU A 16 38.58 32.86 6.00
N SER A 17 38.25 34.15 5.98
CA SER A 17 37.07 34.72 5.36
C SER A 17 37.16 34.65 3.83
N MET A 18 36.03 34.46 3.16
CA MET A 18 35.89 34.80 1.75
C MET A 18 34.60 35.58 1.54
N GLY A 19 34.80 36.78 1.00
CA GLY A 19 33.76 37.72 0.63
C GLY A 19 33.02 37.35 -0.65
N THR A 20 31.92 38.05 -0.82
CA THR A 20 31.01 38.08 -1.95
C THR A 20 31.69 38.45 -3.27
N SER A 21 31.37 37.74 -4.36
CA SER A 21 31.13 38.28 -5.71
C SER A 21 30.67 37.14 -6.63
N GLY A 22 29.65 37.41 -7.45
CA GLY A 22 28.98 36.41 -8.28
C GLY A 22 29.79 35.91 -9.48
N ILE A 23 29.16 34.97 -10.19
CA ILE A 23 29.20 34.67 -11.64
C ILE A 23 28.85 33.18 -11.76
N PHE A 24 27.62 32.87 -12.17
CA PHE A 24 27.33 31.66 -12.93
C PHE A 24 26.43 32.07 -14.09
N ALA A 25 27.05 32.20 -15.27
CA ALA A 25 26.35 32.34 -16.53
C ALA A 25 25.90 30.94 -16.98
N ALA A 26 24.63 30.81 -17.34
CA ALA A 26 24.08 29.61 -17.95
C ALA A 26 24.61 29.44 -19.39
N PRO A 27 24.79 28.20 -19.91
CA PRO A 27 25.10 28.00 -21.31
C PRO A 27 23.86 28.28 -22.16
N ALA A 28 24.06 29.02 -23.26
CA ALA A 28 23.03 29.29 -24.24
C ALA A 28 22.63 28.01 -25.00
N SER A 29 21.34 27.65 -24.95
CA SER A 29 20.77 26.62 -25.82
C SER A 29 20.35 27.22 -27.16
N GLN A 30 20.84 26.60 -28.24
CA GLN A 30 20.41 26.87 -29.60
C GLN A 30 18.96 26.40 -29.80
N GLY A 31 18.21 27.18 -30.56
CA GLY A 31 16.77 27.03 -30.75
C GLY A 31 16.36 25.70 -31.40
N SER A 32 15.35 25.08 -30.80
CA SER A 32 14.46 24.12 -31.43
C SER A 32 13.05 24.69 -31.32
N LYS A 33 12.44 25.03 -32.47
CA LYS A 33 11.04 25.42 -32.58
C LYS A 33 10.18 24.17 -32.47
N GLY A 34 9.41 24.05 -31.40
CA GLY A 34 8.45 22.98 -31.19
C GLY A 34 7.73 23.11 -29.85
N GLY A 35 7.16 24.29 -29.57
CA GLY A 35 6.32 24.48 -28.39
C GLY A 35 4.99 23.78 -28.58
N ILE A 36 4.78 22.66 -27.87
CA ILE A 36 3.45 22.10 -27.65
C ILE A 36 2.73 23.07 -26.68
N PRO A 37 1.55 23.60 -27.02
CA PRO A 37 0.82 24.45 -26.09
C PRO A 37 0.29 23.58 -24.95
N TYR A 38 0.91 23.68 -23.77
CA TYR A 38 0.35 23.17 -22.52
C TYR A 38 -0.90 23.99 -22.17
N VAL A 39 -2.05 23.45 -22.52
CA VAL A 39 -3.34 23.85 -21.95
C VAL A 39 -3.76 22.73 -21.01
N ASN A 40 -3.24 22.75 -19.77
CA ASN A 40 -3.73 21.85 -18.73
C ASN A 40 -5.07 22.37 -18.24
N LYS A 41 -6.13 21.70 -18.68
CA LYS A 41 -7.47 21.80 -18.10
C LYS A 41 -7.87 20.44 -17.50
N HIS A 42 -6.94 19.82 -16.78
CA HIS A 42 -7.27 18.71 -15.90
C HIS A 42 -7.70 19.29 -14.55
N ASP A 43 -8.77 18.76 -13.99
CA ASP A 43 -9.23 19.13 -12.66
C ASP A 43 -8.17 18.69 -11.64
N THR A 44 -7.34 19.63 -11.20
CA THR A 44 -6.34 19.40 -10.14
C THR A 44 -7.05 19.28 -8.80
N VAL A 45 -6.70 18.27 -8.00
CA VAL A 45 -7.20 18.17 -6.62
C VAL A 45 -6.82 19.46 -5.88
N PRO A 46 -7.77 20.19 -5.27
CA PRO A 46 -7.44 21.37 -4.48
C PRO A 46 -6.42 21.01 -3.41
N ALA A 47 -5.40 21.83 -3.20
CA ALA A 47 -4.38 21.56 -2.20
C ALA A 47 -4.99 21.23 -0.83
N SER A 48 -6.05 21.94 -0.41
CA SER A 48 -6.76 21.68 0.84
C SER A 48 -7.34 20.26 1.00
N GLN A 49 -7.50 19.51 -0.10
CA GLN A 49 -7.93 18.11 -0.12
C GLN A 49 -6.77 17.11 -0.14
N LEU A 50 -5.54 17.60 -0.29
CA LEU A 50 -4.32 16.84 -0.10
C LEU A 50 -3.87 17.03 1.35
N SER A 51 -3.62 15.94 2.07
CA SER A 51 -3.06 15.98 3.44
C SER A 51 -1.69 16.67 3.53
N SER A 52 -1.09 17.04 2.40
CA SER A 52 0.18 17.75 2.27
C SER A 52 0.07 19.28 2.17
N ALA A 53 -1.13 19.86 2.17
CA ALA A 53 -1.32 21.31 2.04
C ALA A 53 -1.14 22.11 3.32
N ALA A 54 -0.03 21.88 4.02
CA ALA A 54 0.46 22.89 4.94
C ALA A 54 0.74 24.17 4.13
N ASP A 55 0.03 25.26 4.42
CA ASP A 55 0.33 26.57 3.84
C ASP A 55 1.79 26.90 4.18
N PRO A 56 2.70 27.04 3.18
CA PRO A 56 4.10 27.34 3.43
C PRO A 56 4.31 28.61 4.27
N ASN A 57 3.35 29.54 4.25
CA ASN A 57 3.38 30.76 5.06
C ASN A 57 3.08 30.51 6.56
N THR A 58 2.53 29.34 6.89
CA THR A 58 2.26 28.89 8.27
C THR A 58 3.06 27.64 8.67
N ALA A 59 3.83 27.08 7.74
CA ALA A 59 4.86 26.10 8.03
C ALA A 59 5.92 26.73 8.98
N ASN A 60 6.58 25.92 9.81
CA ASN A 60 7.50 26.32 10.90
C ASN A 60 6.87 26.53 12.29
N LYS A 61 5.89 25.72 12.69
CA LYS A 61 5.54 25.56 14.11
C LYS A 61 6.62 24.74 14.84
N ASN A 62 7.72 25.37 15.23
CA ASN A 62 8.75 24.70 16.02
C ASN A 62 8.28 24.56 17.47
N VAL A 63 8.05 23.32 17.89
CA VAL A 63 7.66 22.96 19.26
C VAL A 63 8.84 22.46 20.11
N SER A 64 10.03 22.36 19.51
CA SER A 64 11.25 21.89 20.16
C SER A 64 12.18 23.04 20.51
N SER A 65 12.87 22.95 21.66
CA SER A 65 13.89 23.90 22.09
C SER A 65 15.26 23.22 22.20
N GLY A 66 16.33 24.02 22.11
CA GLY A 66 17.72 23.55 22.25
C GLY A 66 18.54 23.64 20.97
N TYR A 67 19.87 23.57 21.12
CA TYR A 67 20.82 23.53 20.00
C TYR A 67 20.68 22.24 19.18
N GLN A 68 20.42 21.12 19.86
CA GLN A 68 19.98 19.87 19.26
C GLN A 68 18.51 19.69 19.64
N PRO A 69 17.55 19.94 18.72
CA PRO A 69 16.14 19.81 19.03
C PRO A 69 15.82 18.35 19.41
N GLN A 70 15.10 18.17 20.51
CA GLN A 70 14.56 16.87 20.89
C GLN A 70 13.11 16.75 20.44
N SER A 71 12.77 15.63 19.80
CA SER A 71 11.38 15.33 19.46
C SER A 71 10.55 15.13 20.72
N GLY A 72 9.32 15.65 20.74
CA GLY A 72 8.35 15.34 21.79
C GLY A 72 8.01 13.85 21.89
N GLY A 73 8.25 13.07 20.82
CA GLY A 73 8.08 11.61 20.79
C GLY A 73 9.33 10.82 21.17
N PHE A 74 10.42 11.46 21.60
CA PHE A 74 11.64 10.75 21.97
C PHE A 74 11.43 9.86 23.19
N THR A 75 11.74 8.56 23.05
CA THR A 75 11.63 7.59 24.14
C THR A 75 13.02 7.12 24.56
N LYS A 76 13.43 7.46 25.79
CA LYS A 76 14.77 7.12 26.33
C LYS A 76 14.98 5.61 26.53
N SER A 77 13.92 4.89 26.90
CA SER A 77 13.93 3.44 27.15
C SER A 77 12.71 2.82 26.45
N PRO A 78 12.80 2.49 25.15
CA PRO A 78 11.67 1.98 24.39
C PRO A 78 11.29 0.56 24.81
N THR A 79 10.00 0.25 24.72
CA THR A 79 9.47 -1.12 24.79
C THR A 79 8.83 -1.45 23.45
N TYR A 80 9.12 -2.63 22.90
CA TYR A 80 8.61 -3.07 21.60
C TYR A 80 7.43 -4.04 21.80
N ALA A 81 6.37 -3.57 22.43
CA ALA A 81 5.14 -4.32 22.70
C ALA A 81 3.93 -3.42 22.46
N THR A 82 2.81 -4.00 22.06
CA THR A 82 1.57 -3.26 21.79
C THR A 82 1.01 -2.63 23.06
N PHE A 83 0.57 -1.36 23.01
CA PHE A 83 0.10 -0.64 24.20
C PHE A 83 -1.42 -0.59 24.38
N SER A 84 -2.17 -0.78 23.29
CA SER A 84 -3.63 -0.67 23.28
C SER A 84 -4.26 -1.82 22.50
N ALA A 85 -5.58 -1.93 22.63
CA ALA A 85 -6.36 -2.86 21.80
C ALA A 85 -6.26 -2.52 20.30
N PHE A 86 -6.06 -1.23 19.96
CA PHE A 86 -5.86 -0.80 18.58
C PHE A 86 -4.49 -1.27 18.05
N ASP A 87 -3.42 -1.05 18.82
CA ASP A 87 -2.08 -1.56 18.48
C ASP A 87 -2.13 -3.09 18.32
N GLN A 88 -2.71 -3.78 19.30
CA GLN A 88 -2.79 -5.23 19.30
C GLN A 88 -3.52 -5.78 18.07
N ALA A 89 -4.74 -5.30 17.80
CA ALA A 89 -5.50 -5.77 16.65
C ALA A 89 -4.83 -5.42 15.30
N SER A 90 -4.13 -4.29 15.23
CA SER A 90 -3.43 -3.87 14.00
C SER A 90 -2.19 -4.74 13.74
N ILE A 91 -1.41 -5.05 14.78
CA ILE A 91 -0.26 -5.95 14.67
C ILE A 91 -0.68 -7.41 14.48
N GLU A 92 -1.82 -7.85 15.04
CA GLU A 92 -2.41 -9.17 14.74
C GLU A 92 -2.77 -9.32 13.26
N LEU A 93 -3.37 -8.28 12.66
CA LEU A 93 -3.65 -8.24 11.22
C LEU A 93 -2.36 -8.31 10.39
N ALA A 94 -1.37 -7.48 10.71
CA ALA A 94 -0.08 -7.50 10.03
C ALA A 94 0.59 -8.88 10.16
N THR A 95 0.56 -9.50 11.34
CA THR A 95 1.11 -10.86 11.54
C THR A 95 0.42 -11.91 10.66
N HIS A 96 -0.89 -11.80 10.44
CA HIS A 96 -1.58 -12.66 9.47
C HIS A 96 -1.13 -12.42 8.02
N GLN A 97 -0.82 -11.17 7.65
CA GLN A 97 -0.25 -10.82 6.35
C GLN A 97 1.14 -11.49 6.18
N GLU A 98 2.05 -11.34 7.15
CA GLU A 98 3.39 -11.93 7.07
C GLU A 98 3.36 -13.45 6.84
N TYR A 99 2.45 -14.15 7.53
CA TYR A 99 2.36 -15.60 7.39
C TYR A 99 1.80 -16.04 6.04
N ILE A 100 0.85 -15.31 5.45
CA ILE A 100 0.35 -15.67 4.12
C ILE A 100 1.39 -15.37 3.03
N GLU A 101 2.21 -14.32 3.19
CA GLU A 101 3.29 -13.99 2.25
C GLU A 101 4.39 -15.03 2.32
N LEU A 102 4.80 -15.39 3.53
CA LEU A 102 5.74 -16.47 3.78
C LEU A 102 5.28 -17.78 3.13
N ASP A 103 4.01 -18.16 3.31
CA ASP A 103 3.46 -19.37 2.70
C ASP A 103 3.39 -19.23 1.17
N LEU A 104 2.83 -18.13 0.67
CA LEU A 104 2.63 -17.89 -0.77
C LEU A 104 3.95 -17.98 -1.54
N PHE A 105 5.00 -17.29 -1.08
CA PHE A 105 6.27 -17.25 -1.79
C PHE A 105 6.93 -18.63 -1.84
N ASN A 106 6.87 -19.39 -0.74
CA ASN A 106 7.37 -20.77 -0.72
C ASN A 106 6.49 -21.71 -1.56
N TYR A 107 5.17 -21.53 -1.53
CA TYR A 107 4.21 -22.31 -2.28
C TYR A 107 4.44 -22.17 -3.79
N GLY A 108 4.58 -20.95 -4.31
CA GLY A 108 4.88 -20.71 -5.73
C GLY A 108 6.20 -21.33 -6.17
N LEU A 109 7.26 -21.15 -5.37
CA LEU A 109 8.58 -21.73 -5.64
C LEU A 109 8.57 -23.27 -5.67
N ALA A 110 7.68 -23.91 -4.91
CA ALA A 110 7.55 -25.37 -4.87
C ALA A 110 6.58 -25.93 -5.92
N LYS A 111 5.56 -25.16 -6.31
CA LYS A 111 4.48 -25.60 -7.20
C LYS A 111 4.95 -25.77 -8.65
N PHE A 112 5.75 -24.83 -9.16
CA PHE A 112 6.13 -24.78 -10.57
C PHE A 112 7.54 -25.32 -10.80
N SER A 113 7.72 -26.04 -11.91
CA SER A 113 8.99 -26.54 -12.38
C SER A 113 9.86 -25.43 -12.98
N ASP A 114 11.18 -25.65 -12.99
CA ASP A 114 12.15 -24.73 -13.62
C ASP A 114 11.77 -24.37 -15.06
N ALA A 115 11.26 -25.32 -15.85
CA ALA A 115 10.85 -25.08 -17.23
C ALA A 115 9.65 -24.14 -17.34
N GLU A 116 8.69 -24.19 -16.41
CA GLU A 116 7.54 -23.27 -16.38
C GLU A 116 7.97 -21.85 -16.03
N TRP A 117 8.93 -21.71 -15.10
CA TRP A 117 9.54 -20.44 -14.75
C TRP A 117 10.34 -19.85 -15.92
N ASP A 118 11.20 -20.65 -16.55
CA ASP A 118 12.00 -20.25 -17.70
C ASP A 118 11.12 -19.86 -18.90
N GLN A 119 10.00 -20.55 -19.11
CA GLN A 119 9.03 -20.20 -20.15
C GLN A 119 8.43 -18.80 -19.97
N TYR A 120 8.25 -18.36 -18.72
CA TYR A 120 7.77 -17.01 -18.41
C TYR A 120 8.90 -15.96 -18.35
N GLY A 121 10.16 -16.39 -18.45
CA GLY A 121 11.32 -15.49 -18.41
C GLY A 121 11.79 -15.13 -17.00
N ILE A 122 11.43 -15.93 -15.98
CA ILE A 122 11.88 -15.77 -14.60
C ILE A 122 12.93 -16.84 -14.32
N ASP A 123 14.20 -16.43 -14.30
CA ASP A 123 15.32 -17.36 -14.21
C ASP A 123 15.64 -17.80 -12.76
N ALA A 124 16.70 -18.59 -12.60
CA ALA A 124 17.15 -19.06 -11.29
C ALA A 124 17.53 -17.93 -10.30
N GLU A 125 18.07 -16.80 -10.79
CA GLU A 125 18.44 -15.66 -9.95
C GLU A 125 17.19 -14.88 -9.51
N ASN A 126 16.20 -14.74 -10.39
CA ASN A 126 14.90 -14.17 -10.03
C ASN A 126 14.18 -15.03 -8.97
N ARG A 127 14.20 -16.35 -9.13
CA ARG A 127 13.67 -17.29 -8.12
C ARG A 127 14.45 -17.24 -6.81
N HIS A 128 15.76 -17.00 -6.86
CA HIS A 128 16.54 -16.76 -5.65
C HIS A 128 16.06 -15.49 -4.93
N LEU A 129 15.73 -14.42 -5.66
CA LEU A 129 15.16 -13.21 -5.07
C LEU A 129 13.81 -13.49 -4.39
N ILE A 130 12.90 -14.26 -5.01
CA ILE A 130 11.63 -14.67 -4.37
C ILE A 130 11.91 -15.45 -3.08
N ARG A 131 12.91 -16.33 -3.08
CA ARG A 131 13.32 -17.06 -1.86
C ARG A 131 13.88 -16.12 -0.79
N GLN A 132 14.61 -15.07 -1.17
CA GLN A 132 15.08 -14.06 -0.23
C GLN A 132 13.92 -13.25 0.36
N MET A 133 12.92 -12.89 -0.45
CA MET A 133 11.69 -12.24 0.06
C MET A 133 10.98 -13.16 1.07
N ALA A 134 10.83 -14.45 0.77
CA ALA A 134 10.30 -15.42 1.74
C ALA A 134 11.11 -15.49 3.06
N GLN A 135 12.44 -15.33 3.00
CA GLN A 135 13.27 -15.28 4.21
C GLN A 135 13.08 -13.98 5.01
N GLN A 136 12.75 -12.87 4.35
CA GLN A 136 12.40 -11.62 5.01
C GLN A 136 11.11 -11.77 5.82
N GLU A 137 10.10 -12.46 5.27
CA GLU A 137 8.84 -12.72 5.99
C GLU A 137 8.99 -13.53 7.27
N ILE A 138 10.01 -14.39 7.36
CA ILE A 138 10.36 -15.06 8.62
C ILE A 138 10.73 -14.02 9.69
N GLY A 139 11.54 -13.03 9.31
CA GLY A 139 11.96 -11.94 10.18
C GLY A 139 10.79 -11.04 10.60
N HIS A 140 9.97 -10.64 9.64
CA HIS A 140 8.79 -9.81 9.89
C HIS A 140 7.80 -10.52 10.81
N ALA A 141 7.37 -11.74 10.47
CA ALA A 141 6.46 -12.55 11.29
C ALA A 141 7.00 -12.76 12.72
N THR A 142 8.31 -13.02 12.85
CA THR A 142 8.96 -13.18 14.17
C THR A 142 8.88 -11.91 15.00
N VAL A 143 9.21 -10.76 14.41
CA VAL A 143 9.23 -9.48 15.12
C VAL A 143 7.83 -9.06 15.55
N LEU A 144 6.83 -9.19 14.67
CA LEU A 144 5.44 -8.86 15.00
C LEU A 144 4.88 -9.81 16.06
N SER A 145 5.17 -11.11 15.95
CA SER A 145 4.79 -12.09 16.97
C SER A 145 5.42 -11.79 18.34
N ASN A 146 6.68 -11.33 18.37
CA ASN A 146 7.34 -10.93 19.62
C ASN A 146 6.67 -9.71 20.28
N MET A 147 6.15 -8.77 19.49
CA MET A 147 5.42 -7.59 20.01
C MET A 147 4.08 -7.96 20.64
N LEU A 148 3.43 -9.02 20.13
CA LEU A 148 2.17 -9.57 20.63
C LEU A 148 2.38 -10.56 21.79
N GLY A 149 3.53 -11.20 21.85
CA GLY A 149 3.86 -12.20 22.86
C GLY A 149 3.00 -13.46 22.73
N LYS A 150 2.43 -13.95 23.84
CA LYS A 150 1.72 -15.25 23.87
C LYS A 150 0.41 -15.27 23.09
N THR A 151 -0.14 -14.11 22.74
CA THR A 151 -1.38 -13.97 21.98
C THR A 151 -1.14 -13.81 20.48
N ALA A 152 0.13 -13.86 20.03
CA ALA A 152 0.44 -13.79 18.61
C ALA A 152 -0.33 -14.86 17.83
N PRO A 153 -1.00 -14.50 16.73
CA PRO A 153 -1.62 -15.49 15.87
C PRO A 153 -0.52 -16.38 15.28
N LYS A 154 -0.85 -17.64 15.03
CA LYS A 154 0.03 -18.58 14.34
C LYS A 154 -0.36 -18.68 12.86
N ALA A 155 0.58 -19.16 12.06
CA ALA A 155 0.34 -19.47 10.65
C ALA A 155 -0.89 -20.36 10.46
N CYS A 156 -1.68 -20.05 9.43
CA CYS A 156 -2.91 -20.75 9.09
C CYS A 156 -2.69 -21.73 7.92
N THR A 157 -3.76 -22.37 7.46
CA THR A 157 -3.79 -23.08 6.18
C THR A 157 -4.40 -22.16 5.13
N TYR A 158 -3.75 -22.05 3.98
CA TYR A 158 -4.10 -21.11 2.93
C TYR A 158 -4.57 -21.83 1.66
N LYS A 159 -5.22 -21.08 0.76
CA LYS A 159 -5.61 -21.54 -0.58
C LYS A 159 -5.29 -20.46 -1.60
N TYR A 160 -4.95 -20.89 -2.81
CA TYR A 160 -4.64 -20.00 -3.93
C TYR A 160 -5.20 -20.61 -5.23
N ASP A 161 -5.79 -19.76 -6.09
CA ASP A 161 -6.57 -20.23 -7.24
C ASP A 161 -5.82 -20.09 -8.59
N PHE A 162 -4.56 -19.64 -8.59
CA PHE A 162 -3.72 -19.55 -9.79
C PHE A 162 -3.23 -20.92 -10.28
N GLN A 163 -3.04 -21.03 -11.59
CA GLN A 163 -2.69 -22.29 -12.26
C GLN A 163 -1.29 -22.31 -12.88
N ASP A 164 -0.71 -21.14 -13.13
CA ASP A 164 0.57 -20.96 -13.82
C ASP A 164 1.42 -19.86 -13.17
N VAL A 165 2.67 -19.73 -13.62
CA VAL A 165 3.63 -18.73 -13.14
C VAL A 165 3.11 -17.29 -13.29
N PRO A 166 2.54 -16.86 -14.43
CA PRO A 166 1.93 -15.53 -14.55
C PRO A 166 0.86 -15.28 -13.49
N GLY A 167 -0.07 -16.23 -13.28
CA GLY A 167 -1.11 -16.10 -12.27
C GLY A 167 -0.56 -16.05 -10.84
N PHE A 168 0.54 -16.75 -10.55
CA PHE A 168 1.23 -16.63 -9.27
C PHE A 168 1.85 -15.25 -9.05
N ILE A 169 2.54 -14.70 -10.06
CA ILE A 169 3.17 -13.39 -9.98
C ILE A 169 2.13 -12.28 -9.83
N ASP A 170 1.05 -12.32 -10.62
CA ASP A 170 -0.10 -11.40 -10.51
C ASP A 170 -0.73 -11.47 -9.10
N PHE A 171 -0.88 -12.67 -8.54
CA PHE A 171 -1.41 -12.82 -7.20
C PHE A 171 -0.46 -12.24 -6.14
N CYS A 172 0.86 -12.47 -6.25
CA CYS A 172 1.86 -11.88 -5.36
C CYS A 172 1.85 -10.34 -5.44
N GLN A 173 1.77 -9.78 -6.66
CA GLN A 173 1.70 -8.35 -6.91
C GLN A 173 0.51 -7.72 -6.17
N LYS A 174 -0.66 -8.36 -6.24
CA LYS A 174 -1.87 -7.87 -5.56
C LYS A 174 -1.78 -8.06 -4.06
N LEU A 175 -1.31 -9.23 -3.61
CA LEU A 175 -1.28 -9.58 -2.20
C LEU A 175 -0.36 -8.68 -1.38
N THR A 176 0.85 -8.47 -1.89
CA THR A 176 1.81 -7.54 -1.29
C THR A 176 1.29 -6.10 -1.32
N LYS A 177 0.49 -5.71 -2.32
CA LYS A 177 -0.11 -4.37 -2.37
C LYS A 177 -1.13 -4.11 -1.26
N TRP A 178 -2.05 -5.03 -1.00
CA TRP A 178 -2.99 -4.80 0.11
C TRP A 178 -2.34 -5.02 1.47
N GLY A 179 -1.28 -5.83 1.56
CA GLY A 179 -0.43 -5.95 2.73
C GLY A 179 0.20 -4.61 3.09
N GLU A 180 0.97 -4.04 2.16
CA GLU A 180 1.62 -2.75 2.38
C GLU A 180 0.62 -1.63 2.69
N SER A 181 -0.47 -1.58 1.92
CA SER A 181 -1.48 -0.54 2.04
C SER A 181 -2.22 -0.64 3.37
N GLY A 182 -2.44 -1.87 3.86
CA GLY A 182 -3.05 -2.12 5.16
C GLY A 182 -2.23 -1.50 6.28
N VAL A 183 -0.91 -1.74 6.31
CA VAL A 183 -0.02 -1.15 7.31
C VAL A 183 0.08 0.36 7.18
N TYR A 184 0.27 0.89 5.97
CA TYR A 184 0.32 2.34 5.76
C TYR A 184 -0.94 3.06 6.27
N GLY A 185 -2.10 2.40 6.24
CA GLY A 185 -3.36 2.94 6.75
C GLY A 185 -3.41 3.14 8.27
N PHE A 186 -2.63 2.40 9.06
CA PHE A 186 -2.66 2.49 10.53
C PHE A 186 -1.34 2.84 11.18
N LEU A 187 -0.21 2.79 10.46
CA LEU A 187 1.13 2.95 11.01
C LEU A 187 1.29 4.21 11.86
N ASN A 188 0.74 5.33 11.38
CA ASN A 188 0.80 6.63 12.06
C ASN A 188 -0.22 6.77 13.21
N LEU A 189 -1.10 5.78 13.39
CA LEU A 189 -2.13 5.75 14.44
C LEU A 189 -1.74 4.86 15.62
N LEU A 190 -0.62 4.13 15.54
CA LEU A 190 -0.13 3.29 16.63
C LEU A 190 0.21 4.14 17.86
N ASP A 191 -0.26 3.71 19.03
CA ASP A 191 0.00 4.36 20.30
C ASP A 191 1.47 4.19 20.73
N ASN A 192 2.07 3.05 20.42
CA ASN A 192 3.50 2.83 20.63
C ASN A 192 4.34 3.16 19.38
N HIS A 193 4.88 4.38 19.33
CA HIS A 193 5.79 4.81 18.25
C HIS A 193 7.05 3.95 18.09
N ALA A 194 7.51 3.23 19.13
CA ALA A 194 8.65 2.31 19.01
C ALA A 194 8.28 1.06 18.20
N VAL A 195 7.05 0.56 18.34
CA VAL A 195 6.50 -0.50 17.47
C VAL A 195 6.33 0.04 16.06
N GLY A 196 5.73 1.23 15.91
CA GLY A 196 5.60 1.89 14.60
C GLY A 196 6.93 2.07 13.88
N GLN A 197 8.02 2.40 14.57
CA GLN A 197 9.34 2.53 13.96
C GLN A 197 9.89 1.21 13.40
N ILE A 198 9.63 0.09 14.07
CA ILE A 198 10.06 -1.23 13.59
C ILE A 198 9.18 -1.69 12.43
N LEU A 199 7.87 -1.51 12.54
CA LEU A 199 6.92 -1.81 11.47
C LEU A 199 7.20 -0.95 10.21
N LEU A 200 7.63 0.30 10.38
CA LEU A 200 8.06 1.15 9.27
C LEU A 200 9.26 0.54 8.51
N GLN A 201 10.17 -0.14 9.20
CA GLN A 201 11.34 -0.77 8.57
C GLN A 201 10.96 -2.03 7.78
N SER A 202 10.02 -2.84 8.27
CA SER A 202 9.51 -4.01 7.54
C SER A 202 8.66 -3.57 6.35
N ILE A 203 7.72 -2.63 6.53
CA ILE A 203 6.80 -2.24 5.47
C ILE A 203 7.49 -1.57 4.29
N THR A 204 8.60 -0.86 4.55
CA THR A 204 9.44 -0.31 3.47
C THR A 204 10.12 -1.42 2.66
N THR A 205 10.36 -2.58 3.26
CA THR A 205 10.84 -3.78 2.55
C THR A 205 9.72 -4.42 1.75
N GLU A 206 8.52 -4.60 2.33
CA GLU A 206 7.34 -5.12 1.62
C GLU A 206 6.98 -4.29 0.37
N ALA A 207 7.07 -2.96 0.45
CA ALA A 207 6.88 -2.09 -0.71
C ALA A 207 7.87 -2.36 -1.84
N ARG A 208 9.11 -2.72 -1.49
CA ARG A 208 10.12 -3.14 -2.49
C ARG A 208 9.77 -4.51 -3.06
N GLN A 209 9.18 -5.40 -2.30
CA GLN A 209 8.74 -6.71 -2.80
C GLN A 209 7.59 -6.56 -3.79
N GLN A 210 6.60 -5.71 -3.47
CA GLN A 210 5.51 -5.36 -4.38
C GLN A 210 6.06 -4.79 -5.69
N PHE A 211 7.00 -3.85 -5.61
CA PHE A 211 7.74 -3.31 -6.76
C PHE A 211 8.41 -4.43 -7.59
N ILE A 212 9.06 -5.41 -6.94
CA ILE A 212 9.70 -6.54 -7.63
C ILE A 212 8.65 -7.41 -8.33
N PHE A 213 7.52 -7.70 -7.70
CA PHE A 213 6.46 -8.48 -8.35
C PHE A 213 5.87 -7.77 -9.55
N ARG A 214 5.74 -6.43 -9.52
CA ARG A 214 5.40 -5.64 -10.71
C ARG A 214 6.44 -5.81 -11.83
N GLN A 215 7.74 -5.78 -11.51
CA GLN A 215 8.80 -6.04 -12.48
C GLN A 215 8.71 -7.44 -13.09
N PHE A 216 8.46 -8.47 -12.27
CA PHE A 216 8.28 -9.85 -12.72
C PHE A 216 7.01 -10.03 -13.56
N GLU A 217 5.98 -9.23 -13.31
CA GLU A 217 4.77 -9.23 -14.13
C GLU A 217 4.97 -8.50 -15.47
N GLY A 218 5.98 -7.64 -15.58
CA GLY A 218 6.19 -6.78 -16.75
C GLY A 218 5.43 -5.46 -16.68
N LEU A 219 5.03 -5.02 -15.49
CA LEU A 219 4.42 -3.72 -15.25
C LEU A 219 5.48 -2.66 -14.93
N PHE A 220 5.16 -1.38 -15.13
CA PHE A 220 6.04 -0.31 -14.65
C PHE A 220 6.11 -0.35 -13.12
N PRO A 221 7.31 -0.33 -12.50
CA PRO A 221 7.42 -0.73 -11.11
C PRO A 221 7.15 0.41 -10.10
N MET A 222 7.08 1.67 -10.54
CA MET A 222 6.76 2.83 -9.68
C MET A 222 5.75 3.80 -10.33
N PRO A 223 4.50 3.35 -10.57
CA PRO A 223 3.50 4.13 -11.31
C PRO A 223 2.90 5.31 -10.52
N GLU A 224 3.07 5.36 -9.20
CA GLU A 224 2.53 6.40 -8.32
C GLU A 224 3.62 7.20 -7.61
N TRP A 225 3.25 8.33 -7.02
CA TRP A 225 4.20 9.17 -6.27
C TRP A 225 4.14 8.94 -4.76
N PHE A 226 3.02 8.41 -4.26
CA PHE A 226 2.77 8.26 -2.83
C PHE A 226 2.02 6.96 -2.57
N GLU A 227 2.49 6.16 -1.62
CA GLU A 227 1.84 4.89 -1.32
C GLU A 227 0.48 5.08 -0.64
N THR A 228 -0.47 4.24 -1.07
CA THR A 228 -1.85 4.28 -0.60
C THR A 228 -1.99 3.55 0.74
N GLY A 229 -2.60 4.18 1.74
CA GLY A 229 -3.05 3.49 2.95
C GLY A 229 -4.52 3.09 2.87
N ILE A 230 -4.91 1.92 3.39
CA ILE A 230 -6.31 1.47 3.52
C ILE A 230 -6.67 1.09 4.96
N PRO A 231 -7.95 1.18 5.36
CA PRO A 231 -8.37 0.76 6.70
C PRO A 231 -8.05 -0.72 7.00
N GLN A 232 -7.83 -1.07 8.26
CA GLN A 232 -7.57 -2.45 8.67
C GLN A 232 -8.69 -3.42 8.27
N SER A 233 -9.95 -3.01 8.41
CA SER A 233 -11.11 -3.81 7.95
C SER A 233 -11.09 -4.08 6.45
N TRP A 234 -10.52 -3.17 5.64
CA TRP A 234 -10.37 -3.35 4.21
C TRP A 234 -9.29 -4.37 3.88
N ALA A 235 -8.11 -4.23 4.49
CA ALA A 235 -7.02 -5.20 4.36
C ALA A 235 -7.46 -6.59 4.83
N TRP A 236 -8.16 -6.69 5.97
CA TRP A 236 -8.70 -7.97 6.44
C TRP A 236 -9.75 -8.57 5.52
N THR A 237 -10.67 -7.75 4.97
CA THR A 237 -11.67 -8.19 3.99
C THR A 237 -11.01 -8.83 2.75
N LEU A 238 -9.87 -8.31 2.30
CA LEU A 238 -9.10 -8.85 1.18
C LEU A 238 -8.32 -10.12 1.57
N LEU A 239 -7.67 -10.11 2.73
CA LEU A 239 -6.79 -11.17 3.21
C LEU A 239 -7.55 -12.45 3.60
N GLN A 240 -8.62 -12.33 4.40
CA GLN A 240 -9.32 -13.46 5.02
C GLN A 240 -9.81 -14.53 4.03
N LYS A 241 -10.12 -14.11 2.80
CA LYS A 241 -10.69 -14.97 1.75
C LYS A 241 -9.76 -16.10 1.35
N TRP A 242 -8.46 -15.92 1.56
CA TRP A 242 -7.40 -16.85 1.20
C TRP A 242 -6.99 -17.78 2.34
N ILE A 243 -7.62 -17.64 3.51
CA ILE A 243 -7.36 -18.48 4.68
C ILE A 243 -8.46 -19.54 4.80
N VAL A 244 -8.08 -20.82 4.77
CA VAL A 244 -8.98 -21.97 4.90
C VAL A 244 -9.34 -22.21 6.37
N SER A 245 -8.33 -22.26 7.24
CA SER A 245 -8.49 -22.52 8.68
C SER A 245 -7.25 -22.07 9.44
N CYS A 246 -7.40 -21.67 10.69
CA CYS A 246 -6.29 -21.35 11.60
C CYS A 246 -6.27 -22.33 12.78
N PRO A 247 -5.13 -22.46 13.50
CA PRO A 247 -5.09 -23.21 14.76
C PRO A 247 -6.17 -22.74 15.75
N ASP A 248 -6.74 -23.68 16.51
CA ASP A 248 -7.88 -23.40 17.42
C ASP A 248 -7.55 -22.40 18.53
N ASP A 249 -6.27 -22.19 18.82
CA ASP A 249 -5.81 -21.21 19.81
C ASP A 249 -5.48 -19.82 19.23
N ASN A 250 -5.65 -19.62 17.92
CA ASN A 250 -5.68 -18.28 17.35
C ASN A 250 -6.98 -17.57 17.73
N VAL A 251 -6.86 -16.34 18.20
CA VAL A 251 -8.01 -15.51 18.57
C VAL A 251 -8.54 -14.76 17.33
N PRO A 252 -9.86 -14.69 17.13
CA PRO A 252 -10.45 -13.86 16.09
C PRO A 252 -10.04 -12.39 16.20
N ILE A 253 -9.65 -11.78 15.10
CA ILE A 253 -9.23 -10.38 15.08
C ILE A 253 -10.43 -9.42 15.12
N ALA A 254 -10.20 -8.18 15.55
CA ALA A 254 -11.25 -7.18 15.80
C ALA A 254 -11.85 -6.54 14.53
N TRP A 255 -11.36 -6.89 13.34
CA TRP A 255 -11.71 -6.22 12.10
C TRP A 255 -12.89 -6.88 11.41
N GLU A 256 -13.91 -6.09 11.11
CA GLU A 256 -15.07 -6.53 10.35
C GLU A 256 -14.70 -6.89 8.90
N ILE A 257 -15.55 -7.72 8.29
CA ILE A 257 -15.46 -8.05 6.86
C ILE A 257 -16.69 -7.51 6.14
N TYR A 258 -16.51 -7.05 4.91
CA TYR A 258 -17.58 -6.44 4.11
C TYR A 258 -18.03 -7.37 2.97
N PRO A 259 -19.24 -7.15 2.40
CA PRO A 259 -19.69 -7.88 1.23
C PRO A 259 -18.71 -7.76 0.07
N GLU A 260 -18.50 -8.86 -0.64
CA GLU A 260 -17.60 -8.89 -1.77
C GLU A 260 -18.06 -7.96 -2.89
N LEU A 261 -17.16 -7.06 -3.31
CA LEU A 261 -17.26 -6.30 -4.54
C LEU A 261 -16.42 -6.97 -5.62
N ARG A 262 -16.97 -7.13 -6.80
CA ARG A 262 -16.23 -7.56 -8.00
C ARG A 262 -16.25 -6.44 -9.02
N ILE A 263 -15.11 -6.28 -9.69
CA ILE A 263 -14.94 -5.38 -10.83
C ILE A 263 -14.97 -6.27 -12.07
N ASP A 264 -16.11 -6.30 -12.76
CA ASP A 264 -16.37 -7.28 -13.82
C ASP A 264 -15.52 -7.02 -15.09
N ASN A 265 -14.89 -5.85 -15.18
CA ASN A 265 -14.00 -5.45 -16.27
C ASN A 265 -12.68 -4.82 -15.78
N ASN A 266 -12.14 -5.38 -14.68
CA ASN A 266 -10.83 -5.02 -14.14
C ASN A 266 -9.75 -5.14 -15.24
N PRO A 267 -8.79 -4.19 -15.37
CA PRO A 267 -7.70 -4.35 -16.32
C PRO A 267 -6.93 -5.66 -16.10
N ASP A 268 -6.52 -6.27 -17.22
CA ASP A 268 -5.75 -7.51 -17.24
C ASP A 268 -4.25 -7.17 -17.19
N ALA A 269 -3.71 -7.18 -15.97
CA ALA A 269 -2.31 -6.86 -15.69
C ALA A 269 -1.35 -7.88 -16.34
N ILE A 270 -1.71 -9.18 -16.33
CA ILE A 270 -0.94 -10.24 -16.99
C ILE A 270 -0.84 -9.97 -18.49
N ALA A 271 -1.96 -9.72 -19.17
CA ALA A 271 -1.97 -9.46 -20.60
C ALA A 271 -1.18 -8.18 -20.95
N ALA A 272 -1.27 -7.15 -20.12
CA ALA A 272 -0.53 -5.91 -20.31
C ALA A 272 0.99 -6.11 -20.14
N GLY A 273 1.40 -6.84 -19.10
CA GLY A 273 2.79 -7.17 -18.86
C GLY A 273 3.40 -8.02 -19.98
N GLN A 274 2.67 -9.02 -20.47
CA GLN A 274 3.06 -9.80 -21.64
C GLN A 274 3.21 -8.92 -22.90
N ALA A 275 2.27 -8.00 -23.13
CA ALA A 275 2.36 -7.05 -24.25
C ALA A 275 3.55 -6.08 -24.13
N ALA A 276 4.00 -5.80 -22.90
CA ALA A 276 5.20 -5.01 -22.61
C ALA A 276 6.52 -5.77 -22.79
N GLY A 277 6.47 -7.07 -23.09
CA GLY A 277 7.64 -7.94 -23.24
C GLY A 277 7.92 -8.84 -22.03
N GLY A 278 7.02 -8.89 -21.05
CA GLY A 278 7.14 -9.71 -19.85
C GLY A 278 8.07 -9.12 -18.79
N ALA A 279 8.63 -10.00 -17.96
CA ALA A 279 9.47 -9.62 -16.83
C ALA A 279 10.61 -8.67 -17.25
N SER A 280 10.69 -7.50 -16.61
CA SER A 280 11.65 -6.46 -16.98
C SER A 280 11.97 -5.54 -15.79
N ILE A 281 13.18 -4.97 -15.77
CA ILE A 281 13.56 -3.97 -14.75
C ILE A 281 12.68 -2.72 -14.87
N SER A 282 12.29 -2.35 -16.08
CA SER A 282 11.40 -1.21 -16.35
C SER A 282 10.88 -1.29 -17.79
N ASN A 283 9.75 -0.64 -18.02
CA ASN A 283 9.13 -0.43 -19.33
C ASN A 283 8.36 0.91 -19.33
N ASN A 284 7.55 1.19 -20.34
CA ASN A 284 6.77 2.43 -20.43
C ASN A 284 5.25 2.22 -20.24
N VAL A 285 4.81 1.04 -19.76
CA VAL A 285 3.42 0.74 -19.44
C VAL A 285 3.12 1.23 -18.04
N THR A 286 2.85 2.53 -17.93
CA THR A 286 2.62 3.23 -16.66
C THR A 286 1.16 3.34 -16.25
N ALA A 287 0.24 2.90 -17.12
CA ALA A 287 -1.21 2.95 -16.91
C ALA A 287 -1.88 1.77 -17.66
N LEU A 288 -2.84 1.13 -16.99
CA LEU A 288 -3.67 0.03 -17.50
C LEU A 288 -5.14 0.43 -17.66
N SER A 289 -5.46 1.66 -17.27
CA SER A 289 -6.76 2.29 -17.37
C SER A 289 -6.62 3.76 -17.73
N TYR A 290 -7.74 4.47 -17.84
CA TYR A 290 -7.80 5.88 -18.20
C TYR A 290 -9.04 6.56 -17.62
N GLU A 291 -8.96 7.88 -17.45
CA GLU A 291 -10.08 8.72 -17.04
C GLU A 291 -11.34 8.47 -17.89
N GLY A 292 -12.49 8.33 -17.24
CA GLY A 292 -13.77 8.18 -17.91
C GLY A 292 -14.07 6.75 -18.39
N LYS A 293 -13.14 5.79 -18.23
CA LYS A 293 -13.39 4.36 -18.45
C LYS A 293 -14.60 3.93 -17.61
N GLU A 294 -15.56 3.27 -18.25
CA GLU A 294 -16.69 2.68 -17.54
C GLU A 294 -16.20 1.45 -16.77
N VAL A 295 -16.44 1.44 -15.46
CA VAL A 295 -16.10 0.36 -14.53
C VAL A 295 -17.41 -0.32 -14.13
N LEU A 296 -17.47 -1.63 -14.35
CA LEU A 296 -18.65 -2.46 -14.11
C LEU A 296 -18.51 -3.16 -12.77
N PHE A 297 -19.53 -3.04 -11.93
CA PHE A 297 -19.52 -3.62 -10.59
C PHE A 297 -20.65 -4.62 -10.40
N SER A 298 -20.33 -5.68 -9.68
CA SER A 298 -21.29 -6.58 -9.06
C SER A 298 -20.94 -6.74 -7.57
N TRP A 299 -21.92 -7.02 -6.69
CA TRP A 299 -21.61 -7.23 -5.26
C TRP A 299 -22.51 -8.27 -4.56
N ASP A 300 -21.98 -8.84 -3.48
CA ASP A 300 -22.72 -9.75 -2.59
C ASP A 300 -23.65 -8.98 -1.63
N SER A 301 -24.67 -9.67 -1.13
CA SER A 301 -25.46 -9.18 0.01
C SER A 301 -24.68 -9.36 1.33
N PRO A 302 -24.95 -8.53 2.35
CA PRO A 302 -24.40 -8.76 3.69
C PRO A 302 -24.96 -10.03 4.33
N GLY A 303 -24.25 -10.54 5.34
CA GLY A 303 -24.63 -11.71 6.14
C GLY A 303 -23.99 -13.04 5.73
N LYS A 304 -23.18 -13.05 4.66
CA LYS A 304 -22.42 -14.22 4.22
C LYS A 304 -21.34 -14.56 5.26
N THR A 305 -21.23 -15.83 5.64
CA THR A 305 -20.21 -16.28 6.60
C THR A 305 -18.95 -16.65 5.87
N GLU A 306 -17.83 -16.01 6.22
CA GLU A 306 -16.53 -16.18 5.57
C GLU A 306 -15.38 -16.15 6.58
N GLY A 307 -14.18 -16.47 6.08
CA GLY A 307 -12.93 -16.39 6.81
C GLY A 307 -12.70 -17.51 7.82
N PRO A 308 -11.48 -17.57 8.37
CA PRO A 308 -11.08 -18.64 9.28
C PRO A 308 -11.86 -18.60 10.59
N TYR A 309 -12.38 -17.43 10.96
CA TYR A 309 -13.10 -17.18 12.21
C TYR A 309 -14.63 -17.14 12.04
N LYS A 310 -15.15 -17.55 10.87
CA LYS A 310 -16.60 -17.60 10.59
C LYS A 310 -17.31 -16.25 10.82
N GLN A 311 -16.66 -15.17 10.41
CA GLN A 311 -17.23 -13.83 10.50
C GLN A 311 -18.36 -13.67 9.48
N LYS A 312 -19.32 -12.80 9.76
CA LYS A 312 -20.35 -12.43 8.80
C LYS A 312 -19.97 -11.13 8.10
N THR A 313 -20.22 -11.05 6.80
CA THR A 313 -20.12 -9.79 6.07
C THR A 313 -21.15 -8.78 6.59
N VAL A 314 -20.72 -7.55 6.83
CA VAL A 314 -21.56 -6.49 7.41
C VAL A 314 -21.55 -5.23 6.56
N THR A 315 -22.62 -4.44 6.66
CA THR A 315 -22.64 -3.04 6.23
C THR A 315 -23.35 -2.22 7.30
N HIS A 316 -22.86 -1.02 7.57
CA HIS A 316 -23.47 -0.07 8.52
C HIS A 316 -24.42 0.92 7.83
N THR A 317 -24.72 0.69 6.56
CA THR A 317 -25.55 1.53 5.70
C THR A 317 -26.92 0.89 5.47
N SER A 318 -27.80 1.57 4.74
CA SER A 318 -29.04 0.98 4.23
C SER A 318 -28.84 -0.10 3.14
N GLY A 319 -27.60 -0.36 2.71
CA GLY A 319 -27.27 -1.32 1.67
C GLY A 319 -27.42 -0.80 0.24
N TYR A 320 -27.80 0.46 0.05
CA TYR A 320 -27.98 1.09 -1.26
C TYR A 320 -26.75 1.95 -1.61
N PRO A 321 -25.89 1.50 -2.55
CA PRO A 321 -24.70 2.25 -2.92
C PRO A 321 -25.07 3.43 -3.82
N LYS A 322 -24.36 4.55 -3.65
CA LYS A 322 -24.54 5.77 -4.45
C LYS A 322 -23.27 6.19 -5.18
N TYR A 323 -22.11 5.83 -4.64
CA TYR A 323 -20.81 6.23 -5.19
C TYR A 323 -19.86 5.04 -5.25
N ALA A 324 -18.97 5.03 -6.23
CA ALA A 324 -17.74 4.27 -6.19
C ALA A 324 -16.64 5.17 -5.60
N ALA A 325 -16.07 4.74 -4.48
CA ALA A 325 -14.97 5.38 -3.79
C ALA A 325 -13.64 4.78 -4.26
N PHE A 326 -12.85 5.54 -5.00
CA PHE A 326 -11.52 5.15 -5.45
C PHE A 326 -10.49 5.69 -4.46
N VAL A 327 -9.92 4.81 -3.64
CA VAL A 327 -8.86 5.13 -2.69
C VAL A 327 -7.52 4.91 -3.37
N SER A 328 -6.76 6.00 -3.51
CA SER A 328 -5.46 6.03 -4.16
C SER A 328 -4.62 7.18 -3.61
N GLN A 329 -3.34 6.93 -3.37
CA GLN A 329 -2.33 7.88 -2.90
C GLN A 329 -2.81 8.65 -1.65
N TYR A 330 -3.21 9.91 -1.81
CA TYR A 330 -3.58 10.79 -0.69
C TYR A 330 -5.08 11.03 -0.50
N ASN A 331 -5.95 10.51 -1.36
CA ASN A 331 -7.36 10.85 -1.27
C ASN A 331 -8.31 9.70 -1.62
N VAL A 332 -9.58 9.95 -1.31
CA VAL A 332 -10.68 9.18 -1.85
C VAL A 332 -11.35 10.03 -2.91
N THR A 333 -11.34 9.54 -4.15
CA THR A 333 -12.00 10.20 -5.26
C THR A 333 -13.29 9.44 -5.58
N TYR A 334 -14.42 10.15 -5.61
CA TYR A 334 -15.73 9.53 -5.75
C TYR A 334 -16.29 9.72 -7.16
N SER A 335 -16.90 8.67 -7.69
CA SER A 335 -17.72 8.73 -8.90
C SER A 335 -19.16 8.31 -8.60
N PRO A 336 -20.17 9.09 -9.03
CA PRO A 336 -21.56 8.68 -8.91
C PRO A 336 -21.83 7.35 -9.64
N LEU A 337 -22.58 6.47 -9.00
CA LEU A 337 -23.07 5.25 -9.62
C LEU A 337 -24.26 5.54 -10.52
N TYR A 338 -24.35 4.80 -11.63
CA TYR A 338 -25.50 4.78 -12.53
C TYR A 338 -25.79 3.34 -12.96
N ASP A 339 -26.91 3.12 -13.64
CA ASP A 339 -27.42 1.80 -14.01
C ASP A 339 -27.49 0.82 -12.82
N ILE A 340 -27.93 1.33 -11.65
CA ILE A 340 -28.00 0.55 -10.42
C ILE A 340 -29.20 -0.40 -10.49
N ASP A 341 -28.93 -1.71 -10.51
CA ASP A 341 -29.92 -2.78 -10.38
C ASP A 341 -29.73 -3.42 -8.99
N SER A 342 -30.61 -3.09 -8.05
CA SER A 342 -30.52 -3.55 -6.65
C SER A 342 -30.86 -5.03 -6.50
N ASP A 343 -31.68 -5.59 -7.40
CA ASP A 343 -32.07 -7.00 -7.36
C ASP A 343 -30.90 -7.88 -7.81
N LYS A 344 -30.23 -7.47 -8.89
CA LYS A 344 -29.02 -8.14 -9.40
C LYS A 344 -27.74 -7.73 -8.68
N ARG A 345 -27.78 -6.66 -7.88
CA ARG A 345 -26.62 -6.03 -7.22
C ARG A 345 -25.52 -5.71 -8.23
N THR A 346 -25.89 -4.95 -9.25
CA THR A 346 -24.96 -4.45 -10.28
C THR A 346 -25.08 -2.94 -10.43
N ALA A 347 -23.98 -2.28 -10.77
CA ALA A 347 -23.93 -0.85 -11.02
C ALA A 347 -22.72 -0.50 -11.89
N LYS A 348 -22.66 0.74 -12.35
CA LYS A 348 -21.55 1.26 -13.13
C LYS A 348 -21.06 2.58 -12.56
N ALA A 349 -19.78 2.87 -12.72
CA ALA A 349 -19.23 4.21 -12.55
C ALA A 349 -18.26 4.53 -13.68
N ARG A 350 -17.94 5.80 -13.86
CA ARG A 350 -16.79 6.21 -14.66
C ARG A 350 -15.59 6.39 -13.75
N GLN A 351 -14.44 5.83 -14.10
CA GLN A 351 -13.19 6.10 -13.40
C GLN A 351 -12.97 7.62 -13.34
N PRO A 352 -12.76 8.20 -12.15
CA PRO A 352 -12.47 9.62 -12.05
C PRO A 352 -11.06 9.90 -12.58
N GLY A 353 -10.87 11.08 -13.15
CA GLY A 353 -9.55 11.58 -13.55
C GLY A 353 -9.00 12.60 -12.57
N GLY A 354 -8.03 13.36 -13.05
CA GLY A 354 -7.34 14.41 -12.29
C GLY A 354 -5.91 14.02 -11.90
N GLN A 355 -5.19 14.98 -11.33
CA GLN A 355 -3.79 14.82 -10.91
C GLN A 355 -3.64 15.03 -9.40
N VAL A 356 -2.70 14.30 -8.79
CA VAL A 356 -2.42 14.40 -7.34
C VAL A 356 -1.92 15.79 -6.96
N LEU A 357 -1.11 16.40 -7.81
CA LEU A 357 -0.61 17.76 -7.67
C LEU A 357 -0.86 18.51 -8.98
N SER A 358 -0.67 19.83 -8.99
CA SER A 358 -0.85 20.66 -10.20
C SER A 358 0.04 20.24 -11.39
N VAL A 359 1.11 19.50 -11.09
CA VAL A 359 1.91 18.72 -12.02
C VAL A 359 2.17 17.38 -11.34
N GLY A 360 1.85 16.26 -11.99
CA GLY A 360 2.12 14.94 -11.43
C GLY A 360 1.34 13.80 -12.07
N PRO A 361 1.38 12.61 -11.47
CA PRO A 361 0.71 11.43 -11.97
C PRO A 361 -0.80 11.63 -11.87
N GLU A 362 -1.52 10.84 -12.65
CA GLU A 362 -2.96 10.69 -12.49
C GLU A 362 -3.28 10.21 -11.07
N ILE A 363 -4.42 10.64 -10.53
CA ILE A 363 -4.88 10.23 -9.19
C ILE A 363 -5.10 8.72 -9.16
N ILE A 364 -5.72 8.18 -10.21
CA ILE A 364 -5.99 6.75 -10.37
C ILE A 364 -4.89 6.15 -11.23
N ASN A 365 -3.84 5.68 -10.56
CA ASN A 365 -2.76 4.92 -11.16
C ASN A 365 -2.33 3.80 -10.22
N SER A 366 -1.37 2.97 -10.63
CA SER A 366 -0.94 1.81 -9.83
C SER A 366 -2.12 0.85 -9.58
N THR A 367 -2.07 0.15 -8.45
CA THR A 367 -3.20 -0.55 -7.88
C THR A 367 -3.96 0.35 -6.91
N SER A 368 -5.22 0.66 -7.24
CA SER A 368 -6.16 1.41 -6.39
C SER A 368 -7.12 0.47 -5.66
N PHE A 369 -7.81 0.96 -4.62
CA PHE A 369 -8.84 0.21 -3.91
C PHE A 369 -10.21 0.86 -4.11
N ILE A 370 -11.19 0.09 -4.60
CA ILE A 370 -12.54 0.58 -4.83
C ILE A 370 -13.49 0.01 -3.78
N ALA A 371 -14.32 0.85 -3.17
CA ALA A 371 -15.49 0.41 -2.41
C ALA A 371 -16.76 1.10 -2.92
N LEU A 372 -17.90 0.44 -2.80
CA LEU A 372 -19.20 1.08 -3.03
C LEU A 372 -19.67 1.72 -1.73
N THR A 373 -20.03 3.00 -1.76
CA THR A 373 -20.41 3.77 -0.56
C THR A 373 -21.76 4.47 -0.70
N ASP A 374 -22.40 4.75 0.44
CA ASP A 374 -23.67 5.48 0.51
C ASP A 374 -23.49 7.02 0.59
N SER A 375 -22.26 7.47 0.84
CA SER A 375 -21.83 8.86 0.93
C SER A 375 -20.53 9.11 0.16
N GLN A 376 -20.28 10.39 -0.16
CA GLN A 376 -19.05 10.88 -0.79
C GLN A 376 -18.26 11.77 0.19
N THR A 377 -18.28 11.41 1.48
CA THR A 377 -17.59 12.16 2.52
C THR A 377 -16.11 12.24 2.20
N HIS A 378 -15.53 13.43 2.30
CA HIS A 378 -14.11 13.61 2.03
C HIS A 378 -13.28 13.00 3.17
N TYR A 379 -12.33 12.13 2.80
CA TYR A 379 -11.35 11.55 3.71
C TYR A 379 -9.93 11.81 3.22
N THR A 380 -9.03 11.84 4.18
CA THR A 380 -7.58 11.92 4.04
C THR A 380 -6.96 10.67 4.68
N PRO A 381 -5.66 10.38 4.48
CA PRO A 381 -5.04 9.21 5.11
C PRO A 381 -5.19 9.19 6.63
N ALA A 382 -5.24 10.36 7.28
CA ALA A 382 -5.36 10.47 8.74
C ALA A 382 -6.74 10.07 9.30
N ASN A 383 -7.81 10.10 8.50
CA ASN A 383 -9.16 9.80 8.95
C ASN A 383 -9.92 8.82 8.04
N LEU A 384 -9.21 8.12 7.16
CA LEU A 384 -9.79 7.21 6.17
C LEU A 384 -10.59 6.07 6.80
N SER A 385 -10.21 5.59 7.99
CA SER A 385 -10.94 4.52 8.70
C SER A 385 -12.42 4.83 8.96
N LEU A 386 -12.82 6.12 8.96
CA LEU A 386 -14.22 6.53 9.07
C LEU A 386 -15.06 6.08 7.86
N ILE A 387 -14.45 5.79 6.70
CA ILE A 387 -15.15 5.29 5.52
C ILE A 387 -15.85 3.96 5.78
N ASN A 388 -15.37 3.16 6.74
CA ASN A 388 -15.93 1.86 7.12
C ASN A 388 -17.43 1.92 7.46
N GLN A 389 -17.90 3.04 8.00
CA GLN A 389 -19.32 3.25 8.33
C GLN A 389 -20.20 3.52 7.10
N HIS A 390 -19.58 3.74 5.94
CA HIS A 390 -20.24 4.07 4.68
C HIS A 390 -20.07 3.00 3.61
N VAL A 391 -19.35 1.90 3.89
CA VAL A 391 -19.15 0.80 2.95
C VAL A 391 -20.41 -0.03 2.80
N VAL A 392 -20.89 -0.14 1.56
CA VAL A 392 -21.94 -1.07 1.14
C VAL A 392 -21.34 -2.41 0.75
N ALA A 393 -20.26 -2.38 -0.07
CA ALA A 393 -19.51 -3.55 -0.51
C ALA A 393 -18.08 -3.15 -0.89
N GLY A 394 -17.14 -4.08 -0.74
CA GLY A 394 -15.73 -3.88 -1.04
C GLY A 394 -14.83 -3.94 0.20
N PRO A 395 -13.54 -3.62 0.07
CA PRO A 395 -12.90 -3.14 -1.15
C PRO A 395 -12.74 -4.22 -2.21
N ALA A 396 -12.51 -3.78 -3.44
CA ALA A 396 -11.95 -4.56 -4.53
C ALA A 396 -10.64 -3.91 -5.00
N VAL A 397 -9.68 -4.74 -5.37
CA VAL A 397 -8.39 -4.31 -5.96
C VAL A 397 -8.62 -3.92 -7.41
N TYR A 398 -8.22 -2.72 -7.80
CA TYR A 398 -8.35 -2.19 -9.16
C TYR A 398 -6.98 -1.92 -9.78
N GLN A 399 -6.64 -2.65 -10.85
CA GLN A 399 -5.33 -2.60 -11.51
C GLN A 399 -5.27 -1.45 -12.52
N SER A 400 -5.27 -0.20 -12.05
CA SER A 400 -5.30 0.99 -12.92
C SER A 400 -3.99 1.30 -13.64
N GLY A 401 -2.85 0.76 -13.22
CA GLY A 401 -1.54 1.05 -13.79
C GLY A 401 -0.40 0.18 -13.31
#